data_AF-A0A401FVE9-F1
#
_entry.id   AF-A0A401FVE9-F1
#
_cell.length_a   1.000
_cell.length_b   1.000
_cell.length_c   1.000
_cell.angle_alpha   90.00
_cell.angle_beta   90.00
_cell.angle_gamma   90.00
#
_symmetry.space_group_name_H-M   'P 1'
#
loop_
_entity.id
_entity.type
_entity.pdbx_description
1 polymer ?
#
loop_
_entity_poly.entity_id
_entity_poly.type
_entity_poly.pdbx_seq_one_letter_code
_entity_poly.pdbx_strand_id
1 'polypeptide(L)'
;MNKLIYILFLSVFFLDYLHFSLGLIPRSVTWMPEFLSMIAGVVIASRFAIRGRFKLHPKYLYLIFLYSTVLFVGTVLNATSSKVIIIGMRHYYKHLPFFLLPAVYDFSEKDVLRQLKLALFLLLMQCPLALYQRYIEFKDRTTGDVITGTLEDSGSLSITLICAIGVVFAFYLKRKINVAVFLVFALMLLVPTTINETKVSIILLPVAFLLPALLCEGYVNSGRVKNLLIVILMGSIFLSVFVVIYDRQENAQGGGILSFFTDKKTRDKYLFEEDDRDEDSTNVRRGDALMLAYNYLSRDVYTVIVGLGIGNVMASMFNEAESGKFATMGAEKLTLTHLFWESGLSGVITYLCIYLCIFRDVMLLKKRNDAFGTLALGWTSVFMIMVISLIYTNMGHQNVINFLFWYFSGLLLSVMSETEELRKDNAFHPHRPVSEPLNHRTVYRI
;
A
#
# COMPACT_ATOMS: atom_id res chain seq x y z
N MET A 1 -13.28 -12.86 -14.20
CA MET A 1 -12.51 -11.81 -13.50
C MET A 1 -11.54 -12.34 -12.47
N ASN A 2 -11.88 -13.31 -11.61
CA ASN A 2 -10.92 -13.86 -10.64
C ASN A 2 -9.57 -14.29 -11.22
N LYS A 3 -9.57 -14.93 -12.41
CA LYS A 3 -8.33 -15.29 -13.10
C LYS A 3 -7.43 -14.08 -13.38
N LEU A 4 -8.01 -12.94 -13.76
CA LEU A 4 -7.28 -11.69 -14.00
C LEU A 4 -6.59 -11.21 -12.71
N ILE A 5 -7.31 -11.26 -11.58
CA ILE A 5 -6.76 -10.90 -10.26
C ILE A 5 -5.64 -11.85 -9.85
N TYR A 6 -5.80 -13.16 -10.08
CA TYR A 6 -4.77 -14.13 -9.73
C TYR A 6 -3.51 -13.96 -10.57
N ILE A 7 -3.65 -13.72 -11.88
CA ILE A 7 -2.53 -13.44 -12.77
C ILE A 7 -1.87 -12.13 -12.34
N LEU A 8 -2.64 -11.10 -11.98
CA LEU A 8 -2.09 -9.86 -11.44
C LEU A 8 -1.24 -10.13 -10.18
N PHE A 9 -1.78 -10.83 -9.18
CA PHE A 9 -1.07 -11.10 -7.93
C PHE A 9 0.20 -11.91 -8.18
N LEU A 10 0.16 -12.94 -9.02
CA LEU A 10 1.36 -13.67 -9.40
C LEU A 10 2.36 -12.77 -10.14
N SER A 11 1.88 -11.90 -11.03
CA SER A 11 2.74 -11.02 -11.82
C SER A 11 3.51 -10.03 -10.95
N VAL A 12 2.84 -9.35 -10.02
CA VAL A 12 3.45 -8.32 -9.18
C VAL A 12 4.38 -8.90 -8.13
N PHE A 13 4.14 -10.13 -7.68
CA PHE A 13 5.03 -10.79 -6.71
C PHE A 13 6.25 -11.42 -7.37
N PHE A 14 6.15 -11.97 -8.59
CA PHE A 14 7.25 -12.77 -9.14
C PHE A 14 8.03 -12.12 -10.28
N LEU A 15 7.42 -11.31 -11.15
CA LEU A 15 8.09 -10.93 -12.39
C LEU A 15 9.30 -10.02 -12.16
N ASP A 16 9.17 -9.03 -11.27
CA ASP A 16 10.29 -8.15 -10.92
C ASP A 16 11.42 -8.96 -10.27
N TYR A 17 11.11 -9.88 -9.36
CA TYR A 17 12.09 -10.78 -8.75
C TYR A 17 12.78 -11.70 -9.78
N LEU A 18 12.02 -12.31 -10.69
CA LEU A 18 12.55 -13.20 -11.73
C LEU A 18 13.49 -12.44 -12.70
N HIS A 19 13.21 -11.16 -12.96
CA HIS A 19 14.03 -10.33 -13.83
C HIS A 19 15.25 -9.76 -13.11
N PHE A 20 15.04 -8.99 -12.04
CA PHE A 20 16.09 -8.23 -11.38
C PHE A 20 16.96 -9.05 -10.44
N SER A 21 16.40 -10.07 -9.77
CA SER A 21 17.15 -10.90 -8.82
C SER A 21 17.70 -12.16 -9.47
N LEU A 22 16.91 -12.84 -10.30
CA LEU A 22 17.32 -14.12 -10.91
C LEU A 22 17.80 -14.01 -12.38
N GLY A 23 17.53 -12.91 -13.07
CA GLY A 23 17.93 -12.74 -14.49
C GLY A 23 17.30 -13.75 -15.45
N LEU A 24 16.20 -14.41 -15.07
CA LEU A 24 15.62 -15.54 -15.82
C LEU A 24 14.71 -15.11 -16.96
N ILE A 25 14.16 -13.89 -16.91
CA ILE A 25 13.19 -13.38 -17.89
C ILE A 25 13.60 -12.00 -18.42
N PRO A 26 13.21 -11.64 -19.65
CA PRO A 26 13.50 -10.33 -20.21
C PRO A 26 12.65 -9.24 -19.56
N ARG A 27 13.18 -8.02 -19.52
CA ARG A 27 12.55 -6.84 -18.89
C ARG A 27 11.15 -6.54 -19.42
N SER A 28 10.87 -6.83 -20.69
CA SER A 28 9.55 -6.61 -21.29
C SER A 28 8.42 -7.38 -20.60
N VAL A 29 8.74 -8.51 -19.95
CA VAL A 29 7.75 -9.33 -19.23
C VAL A 29 7.35 -8.66 -17.92
N THR A 30 8.20 -7.85 -17.29
CA THR A 30 7.85 -7.15 -16.04
C THR A 30 6.75 -6.10 -16.23
N TRP A 31 6.40 -5.76 -17.47
CA TRP A 31 5.32 -4.84 -17.81
C TRP A 31 3.94 -5.50 -17.84
N MET A 32 3.87 -6.79 -17.47
CA MET A 32 2.62 -7.53 -17.40
C MET A 32 1.57 -6.87 -16.49
N PRO A 33 1.89 -6.36 -15.28
CA PRO A 33 0.89 -5.70 -14.43
C PRO A 33 0.21 -4.50 -15.13
N GLU A 34 0.98 -3.69 -15.87
CA GLU A 34 0.46 -2.57 -16.65
C GLU A 34 -0.43 -3.06 -17.80
N PHE A 35 -0.02 -4.10 -18.51
CA PHE A 35 -0.84 -4.69 -19.58
C PHE A 35 -2.16 -5.26 -19.04
N LEU A 36 -2.12 -5.95 -17.89
CA LEU A 36 -3.32 -6.45 -17.21
C LEU A 36 -4.23 -5.29 -16.75
N SER A 37 -3.63 -4.16 -16.35
CA SER A 37 -4.36 -2.95 -16.00
C SER A 37 -5.08 -2.33 -17.19
N MET A 38 -4.43 -2.29 -18.37
CA MET A 38 -5.08 -1.87 -19.61
C MET A 38 -6.26 -2.79 -19.97
N ILE A 39 -6.10 -4.11 -19.85
CA ILE A 39 -7.19 -5.08 -20.04
C ILE A 39 -8.35 -4.80 -19.06
N ALA A 40 -8.04 -4.58 -17.78
CA ALA A 40 -9.04 -4.22 -16.78
C ALA A 40 -9.78 -2.93 -17.17
N GLY A 41 -9.06 -1.92 -17.66
CA GLY A 41 -9.63 -0.66 -18.15
C GLY A 41 -10.63 -0.88 -19.30
N VAL A 42 -10.28 -1.69 -20.29
CA VAL A 42 -11.18 -2.05 -21.40
C VAL A 42 -12.42 -2.78 -20.90
N VAL A 43 -12.26 -3.72 -19.95
CA VAL A 43 -13.38 -4.43 -19.32
C VAL A 43 -14.31 -3.46 -18.60
N ILE A 44 -13.78 -2.49 -17.86
CA ILE A 44 -14.56 -1.48 -17.14
C ILE A 44 -15.36 -0.61 -18.11
N ALA A 45 -14.70 -0.06 -19.15
CA ALA A 45 -15.36 0.75 -20.16
C ALA A 45 -16.49 -0.02 -20.86
N SER A 46 -16.22 -1.27 -21.25
CA SER A 46 -17.20 -2.13 -21.93
C SER A 46 -18.39 -2.46 -21.03
N ARG A 47 -18.14 -2.80 -19.76
CA ARG A 47 -19.21 -3.13 -18.80
C ARG A 47 -20.05 -1.92 -18.46
N PHE A 48 -19.42 -0.75 -18.31
CA PHE A 48 -20.12 0.50 -18.08
C PHE A 48 -21.02 0.84 -19.27
N ALA A 49 -20.52 0.72 -20.52
CA ALA A 49 -21.31 0.97 -21.73
C ALA A 49 -22.53 0.03 -21.86
N ILE A 50 -22.39 -1.24 -21.48
CA ILE A 50 -23.49 -2.23 -21.61
C ILE A 50 -24.53 -2.10 -20.50
N ARG A 51 -24.10 -1.90 -19.23
CA ARG A 51 -24.99 -1.97 -18.07
C ARG A 51 -25.39 -0.63 -17.49
N GLY A 52 -24.63 0.44 -17.75
CA GLY A 52 -24.86 1.78 -17.20
C GLY A 52 -24.81 1.88 -15.67
N ARG A 53 -24.44 0.80 -14.96
CA ARG A 53 -24.40 0.75 -13.49
C ARG A 53 -22.95 0.78 -13.01
N PHE A 54 -22.69 1.63 -12.03
CA PHE A 54 -21.37 1.82 -11.43
C PHE A 54 -21.51 1.84 -9.92
N LYS A 55 -21.07 0.76 -9.25
CA LYS A 55 -21.14 0.58 -7.80
C LYS A 55 -19.99 1.32 -7.10
N LEU A 56 -19.95 2.63 -7.24
CA LEU A 56 -19.01 3.48 -6.51
C LEU A 56 -19.65 4.85 -6.28
N HIS A 57 -19.52 5.36 -5.06
CA HIS A 57 -20.06 6.67 -4.74
C HIS A 57 -19.39 7.77 -5.62
N PRO A 58 -20.16 8.69 -6.25
CA PRO A 58 -19.63 9.68 -7.19
C PRO A 58 -18.48 10.54 -6.65
N LYS A 59 -18.44 10.76 -5.33
CA LYS A 59 -17.35 11.45 -4.62
C LYS A 59 -15.95 10.95 -5.01
N TYR A 60 -15.77 9.63 -5.20
CA TYR A 60 -14.48 9.07 -5.59
C TYR A 60 -14.11 9.43 -7.02
N LEU A 61 -15.08 9.43 -7.93
CA LEU A 61 -14.88 9.86 -9.32
C LEU A 61 -14.53 11.35 -9.38
N TYR A 62 -15.21 12.20 -8.60
CA TYR A 62 -14.87 13.62 -8.51
C TYR A 62 -13.47 13.87 -7.94
N LEU A 63 -13.06 13.13 -6.91
CA LEU A 63 -11.72 13.25 -6.34
C LEU A 63 -10.64 12.76 -7.29
N ILE A 64 -10.87 11.64 -8.00
CA ILE A 64 -9.95 11.15 -9.04
C ILE A 64 -9.85 12.18 -10.16
N PHE A 65 -10.98 12.71 -10.63
CA PHE A 65 -11.00 13.75 -11.67
C PHE A 65 -10.29 15.03 -11.23
N LEU A 66 -10.48 15.47 -9.99
CA LEU A 66 -9.79 16.62 -9.42
C LEU A 66 -8.28 16.38 -9.38
N TYR A 67 -7.85 15.20 -8.91
CA TYR A 67 -6.44 14.83 -8.86
C TYR A 67 -5.81 14.80 -10.26
N SER A 68 -6.48 14.19 -11.23
CA SER A 68 -6.08 14.18 -12.63
C SER A 68 -6.01 15.59 -13.23
N THR A 69 -6.93 16.48 -12.85
CA THR A 69 -6.95 17.87 -13.32
C THR A 69 -5.74 18.64 -12.78
N VAL A 70 -5.38 18.46 -11.51
CA VAL A 70 -4.19 19.09 -10.93
C VAL A 70 -2.92 18.63 -11.66
N LEU A 71 -2.77 17.32 -11.88
CA LEU A 71 -1.64 16.78 -12.65
C LEU A 71 -1.62 17.33 -14.08
N PHE A 72 -2.76 17.43 -14.74
CA PHE A 72 -2.87 17.99 -16.09
C PHE A 72 -2.46 19.46 -16.14
N VAL A 73 -2.98 20.28 -15.23
CA VAL A 73 -2.63 21.71 -15.15
C VAL A 73 -1.14 21.89 -14.88
N GLY A 74 -0.55 21.15 -13.93
CA GLY A 74 0.89 21.18 -13.67
C GLY A 74 1.70 20.79 -14.91
N THR A 75 1.27 19.78 -15.65
CA THR A 75 1.93 19.32 -16.88
C THR A 75 1.87 20.37 -18.00
N VAL A 76 0.73 21.04 -18.18
CA VAL A 76 0.55 22.08 -19.20
C VAL A 76 1.38 23.32 -18.86
N LEU A 77 1.33 23.79 -17.60
CA LEU A 77 2.04 24.99 -17.16
C LEU A 77 3.56 24.84 -17.24
N ASN A 78 4.08 23.63 -17.00
CA ASN A 78 5.52 23.35 -17.05
C ASN A 78 5.99 22.84 -18.43
N ALA A 79 5.11 22.79 -19.43
CA ALA A 79 5.41 22.32 -20.78
C ALA A 79 6.17 20.97 -20.80
N THR A 80 5.72 20.02 -19.97
CA THR A 80 6.37 18.72 -19.80
C THR A 80 6.43 17.95 -21.12
N SER A 81 7.55 17.31 -21.42
CA SER A 81 7.73 16.55 -22.66
C SER A 81 6.77 15.37 -22.75
N SER A 82 6.33 15.01 -23.96
CA SER A 82 5.39 13.91 -24.19
C SER A 82 5.90 12.56 -23.66
N LYS A 83 7.21 12.31 -23.69
CA LYS A 83 7.83 11.09 -23.16
C LYS A 83 7.71 11.03 -21.63
N VAL A 84 7.99 12.13 -20.95
CA VAL A 84 7.87 12.25 -19.49
C VAL A 84 6.41 12.09 -19.06
N ILE A 85 5.47 12.63 -19.84
CA ILE A 85 4.03 12.43 -19.61
C ILE A 85 3.66 10.94 -19.62
N ILE A 86 4.18 10.15 -20.58
CA ILE A 86 3.88 8.71 -20.68
C ILE A 86 4.44 7.96 -19.46
N ILE A 87 5.65 8.29 -19.01
CA ILE A 87 6.25 7.71 -17.80
C ILE A 87 5.38 8.02 -16.57
N GLY A 88 5.00 9.29 -16.41
CA GLY A 88 4.11 9.73 -15.36
C GLY A 88 2.76 9.02 -15.40
N MET A 89 2.12 8.92 -16.58
CA MET A 89 0.83 8.24 -16.73
C MET A 89 0.91 6.78 -16.29
N ARG A 90 1.99 6.09 -16.65
CA ARG A 90 2.24 4.71 -16.22
C ARG A 90 2.31 4.63 -14.70
N HIS A 91 2.99 5.57 -14.04
CA HIS A 91 3.14 5.54 -12.58
C HIS A 91 1.80 5.76 -11.85
N TYR A 92 1.05 6.82 -12.20
CA TYR A 92 -0.17 7.19 -11.45
C TYR A 92 -1.40 6.36 -11.84
N TYR A 93 -1.56 6.00 -13.11
CA TYR A 93 -2.80 5.39 -13.59
C TYR A 93 -2.75 3.87 -13.68
N LYS A 94 -1.58 3.21 -13.55
CA LYS A 94 -1.49 1.73 -13.63
C LYS A 94 -2.33 1.00 -12.58
N HIS A 95 -2.63 1.61 -11.43
CA HIS A 95 -3.43 0.96 -10.39
C HIS A 95 -4.93 1.28 -10.47
N LEU A 96 -5.28 2.38 -11.15
CA LEU A 96 -6.65 2.91 -11.17
C LEU A 96 -7.66 1.92 -11.75
N PRO A 97 -7.39 1.19 -12.85
CA PRO A 97 -8.30 0.16 -13.34
C PRO A 97 -8.63 -0.91 -12.28
N PHE A 98 -7.66 -1.38 -11.51
CA PHE A 98 -7.93 -2.39 -10.46
C PHE A 98 -8.67 -1.81 -9.25
N PHE A 99 -8.52 -0.52 -8.96
CA PHE A 99 -9.37 0.18 -7.99
C PHE A 99 -10.84 0.26 -8.46
N LEU A 100 -11.07 0.55 -9.74
CA LEU A 100 -12.42 0.71 -10.29
C LEU A 100 -13.08 -0.63 -10.70
N LEU A 101 -12.30 -1.70 -10.87
CA LEU A 101 -12.81 -3.00 -11.32
C LEU A 101 -13.94 -3.56 -10.45
N PRO A 102 -13.88 -3.50 -9.10
CA PRO A 102 -14.98 -3.95 -8.24
C PRO A 102 -16.24 -3.07 -8.33
N ALA A 103 -16.17 -1.87 -8.92
CA ALA A 103 -17.34 -1.02 -9.14
C ALA A 103 -18.22 -1.51 -10.31
N VAL A 104 -17.66 -2.29 -11.24
CA VAL A 104 -18.39 -2.84 -12.40
C VAL A 104 -18.60 -4.35 -12.33
N TYR A 105 -17.88 -5.04 -11.43
CA TYR A 105 -17.93 -6.49 -11.29
C TYR A 105 -18.22 -6.88 -9.84
N ASP A 106 -19.26 -7.68 -9.67
CA ASP A 106 -19.72 -8.18 -8.38
C ASP A 106 -18.89 -9.39 -7.94
N PHE A 107 -17.96 -9.16 -7.01
CA PHE A 107 -17.19 -10.23 -6.39
C PHE A 107 -17.97 -10.84 -5.22
N SER A 108 -18.17 -12.15 -5.25
CA SER A 108 -18.80 -12.86 -4.13
C SER A 108 -17.85 -12.97 -2.94
N GLU A 109 -18.40 -13.18 -1.73
CA GLU A 109 -17.59 -13.43 -0.53
C GLU A 109 -16.58 -14.58 -0.73
N LYS A 110 -17.00 -15.64 -1.44
CA LYS A 110 -16.14 -16.79 -1.76
C LYS A 110 -14.97 -16.40 -2.65
N ASP A 111 -15.19 -15.51 -3.61
CA ASP A 111 -14.15 -15.02 -4.51
C ASP A 111 -13.11 -14.21 -3.75
N VAL A 112 -13.57 -13.28 -2.90
CA VAL A 112 -12.71 -12.45 -2.06
C VAL A 112 -11.89 -13.29 -1.10
N LEU A 113 -12.50 -14.30 -0.46
CA LEU A 113 -11.75 -15.22 0.40
C LEU A 113 -10.68 -16.02 -0.35
N ARG A 114 -10.93 -16.42 -1.61
CA ARG A 114 -9.91 -17.09 -2.43
C ARG A 114 -8.78 -16.14 -2.82
N GLN A 115 -9.10 -14.90 -3.17
CA GLN A 115 -8.11 -13.86 -3.48
C GLN A 115 -7.26 -13.53 -2.24
N LEU A 116 -7.86 -13.37 -1.07
CA LEU A 116 -7.14 -13.16 0.19
C LEU A 116 -6.26 -14.36 0.56
N LYS A 117 -6.73 -15.59 0.35
CA LYS A 117 -5.90 -16.80 0.56
C LYS A 117 -4.71 -16.84 -0.38
N LEU A 118 -4.89 -16.47 -1.65
CA LEU A 118 -3.78 -16.38 -2.60
C LEU A 118 -2.78 -15.31 -2.17
N ALA A 119 -3.25 -14.09 -1.85
CA ALA A 119 -2.39 -13.01 -1.37
C ALA A 119 -1.63 -13.43 -0.11
N LEU A 120 -2.32 -14.02 0.89
CA LEU A 120 -1.71 -14.53 2.11
C LEU A 120 -0.67 -15.62 1.80
N PHE A 121 -0.95 -16.56 0.90
CA PHE A 121 0.00 -17.57 0.49
C PHE A 121 1.29 -16.95 -0.08
N LEU A 122 1.15 -15.98 -1.01
CA LEU A 122 2.29 -15.27 -1.60
C LEU A 122 3.10 -14.48 -0.55
N LEU A 123 2.42 -13.93 0.46
CA LEU A 123 3.04 -13.22 1.58
C LEU A 123 3.76 -14.18 2.54
N LEU A 124 3.19 -15.35 2.82
CA LEU A 124 3.83 -16.36 3.65
C LEU A 124 5.06 -16.97 2.97
N MET A 125 5.05 -17.05 1.63
CA MET A 125 6.22 -17.47 0.83
C MET A 125 7.42 -16.52 0.95
N GLN A 126 7.21 -15.28 1.42
CA GLN A 126 8.32 -14.37 1.70
C GLN A 126 9.18 -14.84 2.88
N CYS A 127 8.62 -15.63 3.81
CA CYS A 127 9.38 -16.18 4.94
C CYS A 127 10.51 -17.13 4.52
N PRO A 128 10.25 -18.23 3.79
CA PRO A 128 11.33 -19.12 3.36
C PRO A 128 12.30 -18.40 2.43
N LEU A 129 11.83 -17.48 1.58
CA LEU A 129 12.70 -16.74 0.69
C LEU A 129 13.62 -15.76 1.45
N ALA A 130 13.11 -14.99 2.41
CA ALA A 130 13.91 -14.08 3.22
C ALA A 130 14.95 -14.84 4.06
N LEU A 131 14.61 -16.03 4.56
CA LEU A 131 15.56 -16.90 5.24
C LEU A 131 16.66 -17.40 4.29
N TYR A 132 16.29 -17.82 3.08
CA TYR A 132 17.26 -18.19 2.04
C TYR A 132 18.18 -17.00 1.72
N GLN A 133 17.61 -15.82 1.47
CA GLN A 133 18.36 -14.60 1.19
C GLN A 133 19.33 -14.28 2.31
N ARG A 134 18.91 -14.32 3.58
CA ARG A 134 19.80 -14.01 4.71
C ARG A 134 20.92 -15.03 4.88
N TYR A 135 20.58 -16.31 4.92
CA TYR A 135 21.51 -17.33 5.42
C TYR A 135 22.31 -18.02 4.31
N ILE A 136 21.87 -17.91 3.06
CA ILE A 136 22.49 -18.58 1.92
C ILE A 136 23.00 -17.55 0.91
N GLU A 137 22.13 -16.68 0.38
CA GLU A 137 22.49 -15.75 -0.69
C GLU A 137 23.41 -14.61 -0.20
N PHE A 138 23.06 -14.00 0.93
CA PHE A 138 23.74 -12.84 1.52
C PHE A 138 24.41 -13.16 2.85
N LYS A 139 24.89 -14.40 3.01
CA LYS A 139 25.51 -14.88 4.25
C LYS A 139 26.68 -13.99 4.72
N ASP A 140 27.44 -13.45 3.78
CA ASP A 140 28.63 -12.62 4.06
C ASP A 140 28.30 -11.12 4.22
N ARG A 141 27.05 -10.72 3.98
CA ARG A 141 26.60 -9.34 4.19
C ARG A 141 26.12 -9.20 5.63
N THR A 142 26.68 -8.22 6.33
CA THR A 142 26.29 -7.91 7.71
C THR A 142 24.91 -7.27 7.77
N THR A 143 24.60 -6.34 6.85
CA THR A 143 23.30 -5.66 6.78
C THR A 143 22.15 -6.57 6.29
N GLY A 144 20.97 -6.32 6.84
CA GLY A 144 19.69 -6.93 6.44
C GLY A 144 18.95 -6.17 5.33
N ASP A 145 19.43 -5.01 4.89
CA ASP A 145 18.75 -4.18 3.87
C ASP A 145 18.62 -4.87 2.51
N VAL A 146 19.52 -5.83 2.23
CA VAL A 146 19.51 -6.63 1.00
C VAL A 146 18.43 -7.72 0.99
N ILE A 147 17.72 -7.92 2.11
CA ILE A 147 16.71 -8.96 2.25
C ILE A 147 15.35 -8.37 1.88
N THR A 148 14.97 -8.54 0.62
CA THR A 148 13.77 -7.93 0.04
C THR A 148 12.66 -8.94 -0.25
N GLY A 149 12.92 -10.24 -0.08
CA GLY A 149 12.01 -11.29 -0.53
C GLY A 149 11.84 -11.22 -2.04
N THR A 150 10.59 -11.23 -2.51
CA THR A 150 10.26 -10.98 -3.91
C THR A 150 9.89 -9.51 -4.20
N LEU A 151 10.03 -8.62 -3.23
CA LEU A 151 9.72 -7.20 -3.36
C LEU A 151 10.98 -6.40 -3.70
N GLU A 152 10.83 -5.13 -4.08
CA GLU A 152 11.93 -4.31 -4.61
C GLU A 152 12.90 -3.87 -3.50
N ASP A 153 12.39 -3.59 -2.28
CA ASP A 153 13.22 -3.15 -1.14
C ASP A 153 12.74 -3.72 0.21
N SER A 154 13.64 -3.78 1.20
CA SER A 154 13.38 -4.32 2.54
C SER A 154 12.26 -3.59 3.28
N GLY A 155 12.14 -2.27 3.09
CA GLY A 155 11.10 -1.44 3.67
C GLY A 155 9.72 -1.77 3.11
N SER A 156 9.61 -1.93 1.79
CA SER A 156 8.39 -2.35 1.11
C SER A 156 7.94 -3.74 1.57
N LEU A 157 8.88 -4.67 1.74
CA LEU A 157 8.61 -5.99 2.31
C LEU A 157 8.01 -5.87 3.70
N SER A 158 8.66 -5.13 4.59
CA SER A 158 8.19 -4.92 5.96
C SER A 158 6.80 -4.29 6.02
N ILE A 159 6.56 -3.22 5.26
CA ILE A 159 5.26 -2.55 5.20
C ILE A 159 4.18 -3.54 4.75
N THR A 160 4.43 -4.31 3.69
CA THR A 160 3.46 -5.27 3.13
C THR A 160 3.12 -6.37 4.13
N LEU A 161 4.13 -6.94 4.80
CA LEU A 161 3.93 -8.02 5.76
C LEU A 161 3.24 -7.52 7.03
N ILE A 162 3.54 -6.32 7.51
CA ILE A 162 2.87 -5.71 8.67
C ILE A 162 1.40 -5.37 8.34
N CYS A 163 1.11 -4.89 7.13
CA CYS A 163 -0.26 -4.75 6.64
C CYS A 163 -1.01 -6.10 6.67
N ALA A 164 -0.35 -7.18 6.22
CA ALA A 164 -0.92 -8.52 6.25
C ALA A 164 -1.18 -9.01 7.68
N ILE A 165 -0.29 -8.72 8.62
CA ILE A 165 -0.49 -9.02 10.06
C ILE A 165 -1.76 -8.32 10.57
N GLY A 166 -1.97 -7.04 10.22
CA GLY A 166 -3.20 -6.32 10.59
C GLY A 166 -4.47 -7.00 10.09
N VAL A 167 -4.46 -7.52 8.86
CA VAL A 167 -5.58 -8.28 8.28
C VAL A 167 -5.76 -9.63 8.98
N VAL A 168 -4.69 -10.41 9.15
CA VAL A 168 -4.72 -11.71 9.84
C VAL A 168 -5.20 -11.56 11.29
N PHE A 169 -4.79 -10.50 11.98
CA PHE A 169 -5.25 -10.19 13.33
C PHE A 169 -6.75 -9.86 13.37
N ALA A 170 -7.28 -9.13 12.37
CA ALA A 170 -8.72 -8.91 12.28
C ALA A 170 -9.52 -10.22 12.07
N PHE A 171 -8.99 -11.17 11.29
CA PHE A 171 -9.58 -12.51 11.14
C PHE A 171 -9.57 -13.28 12.47
N TYR A 172 -8.53 -13.14 13.28
CA TYR A 172 -8.48 -13.71 14.61
C TYR A 172 -9.51 -13.06 15.55
N LEU A 173 -9.58 -11.72 15.60
CA LEU A 173 -10.52 -10.99 16.46
C LEU A 173 -11.98 -11.32 16.12
N LYS A 174 -12.31 -11.50 14.85
CA LYS A 174 -13.64 -11.92 14.37
C LYS A 174 -13.86 -13.44 14.46
N ARG A 175 -12.95 -14.20 15.10
CA ARG A 175 -13.01 -15.66 15.31
C ARG A 175 -13.15 -16.47 14.02
N LYS A 176 -12.64 -15.94 12.89
CA LYS A 176 -12.61 -16.66 11.61
C LYS A 176 -11.42 -17.62 11.53
N ILE A 177 -10.40 -17.40 12.35
CA ILE A 177 -9.26 -18.30 12.57
C ILE A 177 -9.03 -18.49 14.07
N ASN A 178 -8.44 -19.63 14.45
CA ASN A 178 -8.08 -19.90 15.84
C ASN A 178 -6.72 -19.27 16.20
N VAL A 179 -6.37 -19.27 17.50
CA VAL A 179 -5.12 -18.68 18.01
C VAL A 179 -3.88 -19.35 17.40
N ALA A 180 -3.87 -20.67 17.24
CA ALA A 180 -2.72 -21.39 16.71
C ALA A 180 -2.40 -20.98 15.26
N VAL A 181 -3.42 -20.95 14.40
CA VAL A 181 -3.30 -20.50 13.00
C VAL A 181 -2.84 -19.04 12.94
N PHE A 182 -3.41 -18.19 13.80
CA PHE A 182 -2.99 -16.80 13.91
C PHE A 182 -1.50 -16.67 14.31
N LEU A 183 -1.05 -17.40 15.33
CA LEU A 183 0.34 -17.36 15.79
C LEU A 183 1.31 -17.87 14.72
N VAL A 184 0.97 -18.94 14.00
CA VAL A 184 1.78 -19.46 12.88
C VAL A 184 1.91 -18.41 11.78
N PHE A 185 0.80 -17.81 11.33
CA PHE A 185 0.84 -16.78 10.30
C PHE A 185 1.57 -15.52 10.77
N ALA A 186 1.30 -15.05 11.99
CA ALA A 186 1.99 -13.90 12.54
C ALA A 186 3.51 -14.14 12.63
N LEU A 187 3.94 -15.32 13.09
CA LEU A 187 5.36 -15.66 13.17
C LEU A 187 6.00 -15.68 11.78
N MET A 188 5.39 -16.35 10.80
CA MET A 188 5.91 -16.40 9.43
C MET A 188 6.00 -15.02 8.79
N LEU A 189 5.05 -14.11 9.06
CA LEU A 189 5.08 -12.75 8.55
C LEU A 189 6.08 -11.86 9.30
N LEU A 190 6.31 -12.09 10.59
CA LEU A 190 7.24 -11.29 11.41
C LEU A 190 8.71 -11.63 11.19
N VAL A 191 9.03 -12.89 10.87
CA VAL A 191 10.42 -13.34 10.67
C VAL A 191 11.14 -12.48 9.61
N PRO A 192 10.63 -12.29 8.38
CA PRO A 192 11.29 -11.41 7.41
C PRO A 192 11.48 -9.98 7.90
N THR A 193 10.46 -9.40 8.55
CA THR A 193 10.50 -8.02 9.06
C THR A 193 11.50 -7.78 10.19
N THR A 194 11.95 -8.87 10.82
CA THR A 194 12.96 -8.82 11.88
C THR A 194 14.36 -8.98 11.31
N ILE A 195 14.51 -9.81 10.28
CA ILE A 195 15.83 -10.11 9.69
C ILE A 195 16.26 -8.99 8.72
N ASN A 196 15.32 -8.31 8.08
CA ASN A 196 15.61 -7.24 7.11
C ASN A 196 15.89 -5.85 7.73
N GLU A 197 16.23 -5.81 9.02
CA GLU A 197 16.70 -4.62 9.78
C GLU A 197 15.84 -3.35 9.64
N THR A 198 14.55 -3.49 9.33
CA THR A 198 13.68 -2.35 9.04
C THR A 198 13.25 -1.62 10.32
N LYS A 199 13.88 -0.48 10.60
CA LYS A 199 13.63 0.36 11.81
C LYS A 199 12.17 0.82 11.96
N VAL A 200 11.45 1.06 10.85
CA VAL A 200 10.05 1.55 10.91
C VAL A 200 9.08 0.50 11.43
N SER A 201 9.45 -0.79 11.41
CA SER A 201 8.63 -1.90 11.91
C SER A 201 8.23 -1.70 13.39
N ILE A 202 9.09 -1.05 14.19
CA ILE A 202 8.82 -0.69 15.59
C ILE A 202 7.58 0.22 15.73
N ILE A 203 7.35 1.10 14.74
CA ILE A 203 6.22 2.04 14.74
C ILE A 203 4.99 1.40 14.08
N LEU A 204 5.18 0.70 12.96
CA LEU A 204 4.07 0.17 12.17
C LEU A 204 3.39 -1.05 12.82
N LEU A 205 4.14 -1.90 13.51
CA LEU A 205 3.57 -3.11 14.10
C LEU A 205 2.58 -2.81 15.24
N PRO A 206 2.84 -1.87 16.17
CA PRO A 206 1.82 -1.42 17.11
C PRO A 206 0.55 -0.95 16.42
N VAL A 207 0.66 -0.20 15.32
CA VAL A 207 -0.51 0.27 14.54
C VAL A 207 -1.29 -0.91 13.96
N ALA A 208 -0.59 -1.94 13.45
CA ALA A 208 -1.20 -3.14 12.89
C ALA A 208 -2.09 -3.87 13.90
N PHE A 209 -1.68 -3.91 15.17
CA PHE A 209 -2.40 -4.59 16.25
C PHE A 209 -3.39 -3.68 17.00
N LEU A 210 -3.03 -2.43 17.30
CA LEU A 210 -3.85 -1.54 18.13
C LEU A 210 -5.15 -1.16 17.43
N LEU A 211 -5.11 -0.82 16.14
CA LEU A 211 -6.31 -0.35 15.45
C LEU A 211 -7.42 -1.41 15.38
N PRO A 212 -7.17 -2.66 14.95
CA PRO A 212 -8.22 -3.66 14.90
C PRO A 212 -8.71 -4.02 16.31
N ALA A 213 -7.82 -4.06 17.30
CA ALA A 213 -8.18 -4.33 18.69
C ALA A 213 -9.11 -3.25 19.28
N LEU A 214 -8.84 -1.97 19.03
CA LEU A 214 -9.63 -0.84 19.52
C LEU A 214 -10.98 -0.75 18.80
N LEU A 215 -10.97 -0.99 17.49
CA LEU A 215 -12.10 -0.75 16.60
C LEU A 215 -13.04 -1.95 16.42
N CYS A 216 -12.64 -3.15 16.88
CA CYS A 216 -13.50 -4.33 16.86
C CYS A 216 -14.67 -4.16 17.84
N GLU A 217 -15.85 -3.90 17.31
CA GLU A 217 -17.10 -3.79 18.05
C GLU A 217 -17.78 -5.18 18.15
N GLY A 218 -18.42 -5.48 19.29
CA GLY A 218 -19.03 -6.79 19.58
C GLY A 218 -18.44 -7.52 20.80
N TYR A 219 -17.40 -6.96 21.44
CA TYR A 219 -16.81 -7.45 22.69
C TYR A 219 -16.85 -6.34 23.75
N VAL A 220 -17.99 -6.19 24.40
CA VAL A 220 -18.25 -5.15 25.40
C VAL A 220 -17.35 -5.39 26.63
N ASN A 221 -16.51 -4.38 26.93
CA ASN A 221 -15.63 -4.17 28.10
C ASN A 221 -14.62 -5.26 28.50
N SER A 222 -14.99 -6.53 28.72
CA SER A 222 -14.02 -7.55 29.17
C SER A 222 -13.12 -8.06 28.03
N GLY A 223 -13.67 -8.20 26.82
CA GLY A 223 -12.91 -8.65 25.65
C GLY A 223 -11.95 -7.60 25.10
N ARG A 224 -12.27 -6.30 25.22
CA ARG A 224 -11.38 -5.22 24.79
C ARG A 224 -10.10 -5.16 25.63
N VAL A 225 -10.22 -5.27 26.95
CA VAL A 225 -9.05 -5.33 27.85
C VAL A 225 -8.21 -6.58 27.54
N LYS A 226 -8.83 -7.75 27.36
CA LYS A 226 -8.13 -8.97 26.96
C LYS A 226 -7.38 -8.80 25.64
N ASN A 227 -8.00 -8.20 24.62
CA ASN A 227 -7.37 -7.97 23.33
C ASN A 227 -6.20 -6.99 23.46
N LEU A 228 -6.35 -5.89 24.21
CA LEU A 228 -5.26 -4.96 24.48
C LEU A 228 -4.10 -5.63 25.22
N LEU A 229 -4.37 -6.50 26.20
CA LEU A 229 -3.34 -7.29 26.88
C LEU A 229 -2.62 -8.23 25.90
N ILE A 230 -3.34 -8.88 24.98
CA ILE A 230 -2.72 -9.69 23.92
C ILE A 230 -1.83 -8.83 23.02
N VAL A 231 -2.30 -7.64 22.62
CA VAL A 231 -1.51 -6.71 21.79
C VAL A 231 -0.26 -6.25 22.53
N ILE A 232 -0.36 -5.88 23.80
CA ILE A 232 0.78 -5.48 24.63
C ILE A 232 1.75 -6.65 24.76
N LEU A 233 1.26 -7.85 25.08
CA LEU A 233 2.10 -9.04 25.21
C LEU A 233 2.84 -9.36 23.90
N MET A 234 2.12 -9.39 22.78
CA MET A 234 2.71 -9.66 21.46
C MET A 234 3.70 -8.58 21.04
N GLY A 235 3.35 -7.30 21.27
CA GLY A 235 4.21 -6.17 21.01
C GLY A 235 5.50 -6.22 21.83
N SER A 236 5.40 -6.53 23.12
CA SER A 236 6.55 -6.70 24.01
C SER A 236 7.43 -7.86 23.57
N ILE A 237 6.86 -9.03 23.25
CA ILE A 237 7.61 -10.18 22.76
C ILE A 237 8.33 -9.83 21.46
N PHE A 238 7.62 -9.25 20.49
CA PHE A 238 8.22 -8.84 19.23
C PHE A 238 9.34 -7.84 19.44
N LEU A 239 9.11 -6.77 20.21
CA LEU A 239 10.11 -5.74 20.46
C LEU A 239 11.35 -6.34 21.13
N SER A 240 11.17 -7.26 22.08
CA SER A 240 12.27 -7.94 22.76
C SER A 240 13.10 -8.78 21.79
N VAL A 241 12.44 -9.57 20.93
CA VAL A 241 13.12 -10.37 19.90
C VAL A 241 13.80 -9.48 18.86
N PHE A 242 13.13 -8.42 18.41
CA PHE A 242 13.63 -7.48 17.43
C PHE A 242 14.89 -6.79 17.95
N VAL A 243 14.85 -6.23 19.16
CA VAL A 243 16.01 -5.56 19.78
C VAL A 243 17.19 -6.52 19.87
N VAL A 244 16.98 -7.76 20.33
CA VAL A 244 18.07 -8.75 20.46
C VAL A 244 18.69 -9.11 19.10
N ILE A 245 17.86 -9.34 18.08
CA ILE A 245 18.36 -9.68 16.74
C ILE A 245 19.06 -8.48 16.11
N TYR A 246 18.45 -7.31 16.18
CA TYR A 246 18.98 -6.07 15.64
C TYR A 246 20.31 -5.70 16.29
N ASP A 247 20.37 -5.65 17.63
CA ASP A 247 21.59 -5.28 18.34
C ASP A 247 22.69 -6.32 18.08
N ARG A 248 22.38 -7.60 17.94
CA ARG A 248 23.39 -8.59 17.56
C ARG A 248 23.95 -8.35 16.15
N GLN A 249 23.13 -7.86 15.23
CA GLN A 249 23.54 -7.55 13.86
C GLN A 249 24.33 -6.23 13.79
N GLU A 250 23.88 -5.20 14.52
CA GLU A 250 24.46 -3.86 14.45
C GLU A 250 25.63 -3.64 15.41
N ASN A 251 25.75 -4.40 16.52
CA ASN A 251 26.94 -4.38 17.38
C ASN A 251 28.20 -4.86 16.63
N ALA A 252 28.05 -5.63 15.55
CA ALA A 252 29.17 -5.94 14.65
C ALA A 252 29.69 -4.69 13.89
N GLN A 253 28.93 -3.60 13.89
CA GLN A 253 29.23 -2.31 13.24
C GLN A 253 29.34 -1.14 14.23
N GLY A 254 29.23 -1.38 15.55
CA GLY A 254 29.43 -0.37 16.59
C GLY A 254 28.21 0.50 16.94
N GLY A 255 26.99 0.06 16.63
CA GLY A 255 25.74 0.76 16.99
C GLY A 255 24.63 -0.19 17.46
N GLY A 256 23.60 0.35 18.13
CA GLY A 256 22.40 -0.39 18.55
C GLY A 256 21.12 0.38 18.22
N ILE A 257 19.96 -0.30 18.28
CA ILE A 257 18.68 0.35 17.96
C ILE A 257 18.40 1.52 18.91
N LEU A 258 18.81 1.40 20.17
CA LEU A 258 18.64 2.44 21.17
C LEU A 258 19.51 3.67 20.87
N SER A 259 20.72 3.49 20.34
CA SER A 259 21.59 4.61 19.95
C SER A 259 21.01 5.36 18.76
N PHE A 260 20.31 4.68 17.83
CA PHE A 260 19.61 5.34 16.74
C PHE A 260 18.55 6.34 17.22
N PHE A 261 17.81 6.02 18.29
CA PHE A 261 16.76 6.89 18.83
C PHE A 261 17.27 7.93 19.85
N THR A 262 18.41 7.68 20.49
CA THR A 262 18.94 8.55 21.56
C THR A 262 20.09 9.44 21.10
N ASP A 263 20.93 9.01 20.16
CA ASP A 263 22.05 9.80 19.65
C ASP A 263 21.62 10.70 18.49
N LYS A 264 21.74 12.01 18.73
CA LYS A 264 21.45 13.05 17.74
C LYS A 264 22.34 12.90 16.51
N LYS A 265 23.63 12.56 16.65
CA LYS A 265 24.55 12.47 15.50
C LYS A 265 24.19 11.31 14.58
N THR A 266 23.93 10.13 15.15
CA THR A 266 23.49 8.96 14.39
C THR A 266 22.18 9.21 13.65
N ARG A 267 21.21 9.87 14.30
CA ARG A 267 19.93 10.23 13.68
C ARG A 267 20.10 11.28 12.57
N ASP A 268 20.87 12.33 12.83
CA ASP A 268 21.04 13.42 11.86
C ASP A 268 21.82 12.89 10.64
N LYS A 269 22.81 12.01 10.82
CA LYS A 269 23.46 11.25 9.72
C LYS A 269 22.50 10.30 8.99
N TYR A 270 21.40 9.86 9.59
CA TYR A 270 20.41 9.06 8.87
C TYR A 270 19.44 9.91 8.05
N LEU A 271 19.12 11.11 8.52
CA LEU A 271 18.09 11.98 7.94
C LEU A 271 18.66 13.03 6.99
N PHE A 272 19.88 13.51 7.22
CA PHE A 272 20.49 14.66 6.54
C PHE A 272 21.92 14.34 6.12
N GLU A 273 22.34 14.73 4.92
CA GLU A 273 23.73 14.70 4.48
C GLU A 273 24.46 15.94 5.03
N GLU A 274 25.65 15.74 5.61
CA GLU A 274 26.33 16.78 6.39
C GLU A 274 26.94 17.90 5.53
N ASP A 275 27.16 17.70 4.21
CA ASP A 275 27.98 18.63 3.41
C ASP A 275 27.43 19.17 2.08
N ASP A 276 26.42 18.61 1.40
CA ASP A 276 25.96 19.18 0.12
C ASP A 276 24.43 19.17 -0.02
N ARG A 277 23.79 20.30 0.31
CA ARG A 277 22.37 20.58 0.01
C ARG A 277 22.20 21.21 -1.37
N ASP A 278 23.13 20.95 -2.28
CA ASP A 278 23.08 21.46 -3.63
C ASP A 278 22.13 20.64 -4.50
N GLU A 279 21.50 21.30 -5.49
CA GLU A 279 20.52 20.70 -6.40
C GLU A 279 21.11 19.54 -7.26
N ASP A 280 22.43 19.35 -7.23
CA ASP A 280 23.19 18.32 -7.96
C ASP A 280 23.68 17.13 -7.09
N SER A 281 23.37 17.09 -5.78
CA SER A 281 23.83 15.98 -4.93
C SER A 281 23.04 14.69 -5.20
N THR A 282 23.76 13.61 -5.54
CA THR A 282 23.16 12.30 -5.85
C THR A 282 22.75 11.49 -4.61
N ASN A 283 23.10 11.96 -3.41
CA ASN A 283 22.93 11.26 -2.13
C ASN A 283 21.88 11.88 -1.18
N VAL A 284 20.79 12.41 -1.74
CA VAL A 284 19.69 12.99 -0.95
C VAL A 284 19.12 11.99 0.08
N ARG A 285 19.22 12.32 1.37
CA ARG A 285 18.58 11.55 2.47
C ARG A 285 17.12 11.97 2.67
N ARG A 286 16.37 11.24 3.49
CA ARG A 286 14.91 11.43 3.63
C ARG A 286 14.53 12.83 4.13
N GLY A 287 15.30 13.39 5.06
CA GLY A 287 15.10 14.75 5.56
C GLY A 287 15.44 15.81 4.51
N ASP A 288 16.56 15.63 3.81
CA ASP A 288 16.97 16.50 2.71
C ASP A 288 15.95 16.52 1.57
N ALA A 289 15.38 15.38 1.21
CA ALA A 289 14.36 15.28 0.16
C ALA A 289 13.13 16.17 0.47
N LEU A 290 12.72 16.24 1.74
CA LEU A 290 11.61 17.10 2.16
C LEU A 290 11.99 18.58 2.09
N MET A 291 13.17 18.93 2.58
CA MET A 291 13.67 20.31 2.57
C MET A 291 13.90 20.81 1.14
N LEU A 292 14.48 19.98 0.28
CA LEU A 292 14.74 20.28 -1.13
C LEU A 292 13.42 20.54 -1.88
N ALA A 293 12.42 19.66 -1.70
CA ALA A 293 11.09 19.84 -2.28
C ALA A 293 10.48 21.19 -1.89
N TYR A 294 10.52 21.52 -0.60
CA TYR A 294 10.00 22.78 -0.10
C TYR A 294 10.77 23.98 -0.64
N ASN A 295 12.10 23.97 -0.56
CA ASN A 295 12.94 25.09 -0.97
C ASN A 295 12.86 25.36 -2.47
N TYR A 296 12.71 24.32 -3.30
CA TYR A 296 12.60 24.47 -4.75
C TYR A 296 11.21 24.99 -5.15
N LEU A 297 10.15 24.31 -4.68
CA LEU A 297 8.79 24.65 -5.08
C LEU A 297 8.36 26.01 -4.51
N SER A 298 8.79 26.38 -3.30
CA SER A 298 8.43 27.67 -2.67
C SER A 298 8.95 28.92 -3.39
N ARG A 299 9.78 28.77 -4.43
CA ARG A 299 10.26 29.89 -5.26
C ARG A 299 9.17 30.52 -6.12
N ASP A 300 8.13 29.78 -6.48
CA ASP A 300 7.02 30.28 -7.29
C ASP A 300 5.67 29.77 -6.74
N VAL A 301 4.69 30.67 -6.62
CA VAL A 301 3.35 30.35 -6.13
C VAL A 301 2.70 29.27 -6.97
N TYR A 302 2.91 29.29 -8.29
CA TYR A 302 2.33 28.28 -9.18
C TYR A 302 2.89 26.88 -8.92
N THR A 303 4.22 26.75 -8.81
CA THR A 303 4.86 25.45 -8.59
C THR A 303 4.58 24.89 -7.20
N VAL A 304 4.41 25.72 -6.16
CA VAL A 304 3.91 25.24 -4.85
C VAL A 304 2.51 24.64 -4.97
N ILE A 305 1.60 25.29 -5.70
CA ILE A 305 0.19 24.91 -5.71
C ILE A 305 -0.04 23.67 -6.57
N VAL A 306 0.46 23.67 -7.81
CA VAL A 306 0.18 22.62 -8.81
C VAL A 306 1.35 21.68 -9.09
N GLY A 307 2.54 21.96 -8.55
CA GLY A 307 3.73 21.16 -8.80
C GLY A 307 4.34 21.39 -10.17
N LEU A 308 5.29 20.53 -10.51
CA LEU A 308 6.02 20.57 -11.77
C LEU A 308 5.33 19.76 -12.88
N GLY A 309 4.27 19.02 -12.59
CA GLY A 309 3.60 18.15 -13.55
C GLY A 309 4.10 16.71 -13.52
N ILE A 310 3.36 15.85 -14.21
CA ILE A 310 3.46 14.39 -14.08
C ILE A 310 4.76 13.85 -14.70
N GLY A 311 5.44 12.94 -14.01
CA GLY A 311 6.67 12.27 -14.44
C GLY A 311 7.95 13.11 -14.34
N ASN A 312 7.87 14.38 -13.94
CA ASN A 312 9.03 15.28 -13.99
C ASN A 312 10.15 14.95 -13.00
N VAL A 313 9.86 14.16 -11.97
CA VAL A 313 10.89 13.63 -11.04
C VAL A 313 11.18 12.16 -11.26
N MET A 314 10.68 11.57 -12.36
CA MET A 314 10.84 10.14 -12.62
C MET A 314 12.03 9.81 -13.49
N ALA A 315 12.81 8.82 -13.08
CA ALA A 315 13.83 8.23 -13.94
C ALA A 315 13.16 7.47 -15.10
N SER A 316 13.66 7.67 -16.32
CA SER A 316 13.17 6.91 -17.47
C SER A 316 13.73 5.50 -17.45
N MET A 317 12.85 4.56 -17.79
CA MET A 317 13.23 3.16 -17.94
C MET A 317 13.85 2.84 -19.31
N PHE A 318 13.72 3.74 -20.29
CA PHE A 318 14.23 3.53 -21.64
C PHE A 318 15.68 3.98 -21.77
N ASN A 319 15.94 5.26 -21.45
CA ASN A 319 17.26 5.89 -21.50
C ASN A 319 17.27 7.09 -20.53
N GLU A 320 18.41 7.38 -19.90
CA GLU A 320 18.55 8.51 -18.96
C GLU A 320 18.14 9.86 -19.58
N ALA A 321 18.45 10.06 -20.87
CA ALA A 321 18.07 11.25 -21.65
C ALA A 321 16.55 11.48 -21.80
N GLU A 322 15.74 10.47 -21.46
CA GLU A 322 14.27 10.56 -21.52
C GLU A 322 13.63 10.68 -20.14
N SER A 323 14.44 10.81 -19.08
CA SER A 323 13.97 10.99 -17.71
C SER A 323 13.31 12.35 -17.51
N GLY A 324 12.51 12.47 -16.46
CA GLY A 324 12.05 13.75 -15.96
C GLY A 324 13.22 14.67 -15.64
N LYS A 325 13.04 15.97 -15.85
CA LYS A 325 14.08 16.99 -15.67
C LYS A 325 14.71 16.96 -14.27
N PHE A 326 13.97 16.48 -13.27
CA PHE A 326 14.33 16.50 -11.86
C PHE A 326 14.52 15.09 -11.28
N ALA A 327 14.71 14.07 -12.13
CA ALA A 327 14.83 12.67 -11.71
C ALA A 327 16.00 12.40 -10.75
N THR A 328 17.08 13.16 -10.86
CA THR A 328 18.29 12.97 -10.05
C THR A 328 18.24 13.69 -8.70
N MET A 329 17.25 14.55 -8.45
CA MET A 329 17.16 15.41 -7.26
C MET A 329 16.63 14.71 -6.00
N GLY A 330 16.57 13.36 -5.99
CA GLY A 330 16.14 12.60 -4.81
C GLY A 330 14.67 12.80 -4.39
N ALA A 331 13.84 13.43 -5.23
CA ALA A 331 12.42 13.64 -4.98
C ALA A 331 11.64 12.32 -4.78
N GLU A 332 12.13 11.23 -5.37
CA GLU A 332 11.54 9.90 -5.28
C GLU A 332 11.82 9.16 -3.95
N LYS A 333 12.52 9.76 -2.98
CA LYS A 333 12.83 9.06 -1.71
C LYS A 333 11.60 8.81 -0.84
N LEU A 334 10.63 9.75 -0.83
CA LEU A 334 9.40 9.65 -0.05
C LEU A 334 8.18 9.81 -0.98
N THR A 335 7.09 9.12 -0.68
CA THR A 335 5.84 9.29 -1.46
C THR A 335 5.33 10.72 -1.34
N LEU A 336 5.41 11.32 -0.14
CA LEU A 336 4.95 12.68 0.10
C LEU A 336 5.75 13.70 -0.72
N THR A 337 7.09 13.58 -0.75
CA THR A 337 7.93 14.50 -1.52
C THR A 337 7.65 14.34 -2.99
N HIS A 338 7.59 13.09 -3.47
CA HIS A 338 7.26 12.79 -4.86
C HIS A 338 5.93 13.41 -5.29
N LEU A 339 4.87 13.23 -4.49
CA LEU A 339 3.56 13.84 -4.75
C LEU A 339 3.64 15.37 -4.74
N PHE A 340 4.38 15.96 -3.81
CA PHE A 340 4.52 17.41 -3.70
C PHE A 340 5.26 18.00 -4.91
N TRP A 341 6.33 17.36 -5.36
CA TRP A 341 7.06 17.74 -6.57
C TRP A 341 6.18 17.71 -7.83
N GLU A 342 5.42 16.64 -8.04
CA GLU A 342 4.69 16.49 -9.31
C GLU A 342 3.32 17.17 -9.33
N SER A 343 2.65 17.23 -8.18
CA SER A 343 1.25 17.67 -8.08
C SER A 343 1.02 18.85 -7.14
N GLY A 344 2.07 19.35 -6.50
CA GLY A 344 2.01 20.49 -5.59
C GLY A 344 1.16 20.20 -4.36
N LEU A 345 0.87 21.26 -3.62
CA LEU A 345 0.06 21.20 -2.41
C LEU A 345 -1.38 20.76 -2.73
N SER A 346 -1.94 21.20 -3.86
CA SER A 346 -3.31 20.83 -4.27
C SER A 346 -3.43 19.33 -4.54
N GLY A 347 -2.44 18.73 -5.19
CA GLY A 347 -2.43 17.30 -5.45
C GLY A 347 -2.23 16.49 -4.18
N VAL A 348 -1.32 16.90 -3.28
CA VAL A 348 -1.13 16.27 -1.96
C VAL A 348 -2.42 16.32 -1.14
N ILE A 349 -3.08 17.48 -1.05
CA ILE A 349 -4.35 17.62 -0.33
C ILE A 349 -5.41 16.70 -0.94
N THR A 350 -5.54 16.69 -2.27
CA THR A 350 -6.52 15.85 -2.96
C THR A 350 -6.25 14.36 -2.72
N TYR A 351 -4.99 13.94 -2.77
CA TYR A 351 -4.56 12.57 -2.50
C TYR A 351 -4.88 12.17 -1.05
N LEU A 352 -4.62 13.03 -0.07
CA LEU A 352 -4.99 12.82 1.33
C LEU A 352 -6.51 12.78 1.51
N CYS A 353 -7.27 13.62 0.80
CA CYS A 353 -8.74 13.57 0.81
C CYS A 353 -9.29 12.25 0.27
N ILE A 354 -8.70 11.69 -0.80
CA ILE A 354 -9.04 10.35 -1.31
C ILE A 354 -8.83 9.34 -0.19
N TYR A 355 -7.64 9.35 0.42
CA TYR A 355 -7.31 8.47 1.54
C TYR A 355 -8.33 8.58 2.67
N LEU A 356 -8.59 9.79 3.18
CA LEU A 356 -9.56 10.02 4.26
C LEU A 356 -10.97 9.53 3.92
N CYS A 357 -11.42 9.74 2.68
CA CYS A 357 -12.71 9.22 2.22
C CYS A 357 -12.74 7.69 2.21
N ILE A 358 -11.67 7.03 1.75
CA ILE A 358 -11.56 5.57 1.78
C ILE A 358 -11.64 5.07 3.22
N PHE A 359 -10.86 5.65 4.12
CA PHE A 359 -10.81 5.25 5.52
C PHE A 359 -12.17 5.38 6.20
N ARG A 360 -12.85 6.52 6.02
CA ARG A 360 -14.18 6.75 6.58
C ARG A 360 -15.19 5.68 6.13
N ASP A 361 -15.20 5.33 4.85
CA ASP A 361 -16.16 4.37 4.32
C ASP A 361 -15.82 2.93 4.76
N VAL A 362 -14.53 2.57 4.77
CA VAL A 362 -14.05 1.28 5.32
C VAL A 362 -14.42 1.12 6.80
N MET A 363 -14.32 2.19 7.59
CA MET A 363 -14.69 2.22 8.99
C MET A 363 -16.17 1.90 9.24
N LEU A 364 -17.06 2.16 8.27
CA LEU A 364 -18.47 1.85 8.36
C LEU A 364 -18.76 0.36 8.10
N LEU A 365 -17.91 -0.31 7.30
CA LEU A 365 -18.07 -1.73 6.95
C LEU A 365 -17.58 -2.71 8.02
N LYS A 366 -16.68 -2.30 8.92
CA LYS A 366 -16.07 -3.18 9.95
C LYS A 366 -17.08 -3.92 10.85
N LYS A 367 -18.32 -3.40 10.95
CA LYS A 367 -19.40 -3.97 11.77
C LYS A 367 -20.05 -5.18 11.13
N ARG A 368 -19.84 -5.44 9.83
CA ARG A 368 -20.37 -6.63 9.16
C ARG A 368 -19.71 -7.91 9.71
N ASN A 369 -20.44 -9.02 9.61
CA ASN A 369 -20.02 -10.33 10.12
C ASN A 369 -19.48 -11.28 9.03
N ASP A 370 -19.46 -10.81 7.79
CA ASP A 370 -18.92 -11.51 6.61
C ASP A 370 -17.41 -11.26 6.42
N ALA A 371 -16.84 -11.84 5.37
CA ALA A 371 -15.44 -11.63 5.00
C ALA A 371 -15.14 -10.15 4.70
N PHE A 372 -16.09 -9.40 4.15
CA PHE A 372 -15.92 -7.97 3.87
C PHE A 372 -15.77 -7.14 5.15
N GLY A 373 -16.61 -7.38 6.17
CA GLY A 373 -16.48 -6.72 7.47
C GLY A 373 -15.19 -7.10 8.20
N THR A 374 -14.76 -8.36 8.06
CA THR A 374 -13.50 -8.84 8.64
C THR A 374 -12.30 -8.19 7.95
N LEU A 375 -12.31 -8.15 6.61
CA LEU A 375 -11.30 -7.46 5.81
C LEU A 375 -11.28 -5.97 6.15
N ALA A 376 -12.42 -5.30 6.18
CA ALA A 376 -12.54 -3.88 6.52
C ALA A 376 -11.91 -3.55 7.87
N LEU A 377 -12.13 -4.39 8.90
CA LEU A 377 -11.50 -4.21 10.21
C LEU A 377 -9.97 -4.31 10.15
N GLY A 378 -9.41 -5.22 9.36
CA GLY A 378 -7.96 -5.29 9.14
C GLY A 378 -7.44 -4.14 8.28
N TRP A 379 -8.25 -3.71 7.33
CA TRP A 379 -7.93 -2.66 6.37
C TRP A 379 -7.82 -1.28 7.03
N THR A 380 -8.42 -1.08 8.22
CA THR A 380 -8.16 0.14 9.01
C THR A 380 -6.69 0.27 9.40
N SER A 381 -6.02 -0.86 9.70
CA SER A 381 -4.58 -0.86 9.95
C SER A 381 -3.79 -0.61 8.69
N VAL A 382 -4.13 -1.32 7.61
CA VAL A 382 -3.48 -1.15 6.31
C VAL A 382 -3.50 0.32 5.90
N PHE A 383 -4.66 0.96 6.00
CA PHE A 383 -4.81 2.37 5.70
C PHE A 383 -3.87 3.27 6.52
N MET A 384 -3.86 3.12 7.85
CA MET A 384 -3.03 3.95 8.72
C MET A 384 -1.54 3.70 8.52
N ILE A 385 -1.14 2.45 8.27
CA ILE A 385 0.23 2.09 7.90
C ILE A 385 0.60 2.80 6.59
N MET A 386 -0.26 2.75 5.57
CA MET A 386 -0.01 3.45 4.30
C MET A 386 0.15 4.96 4.50
N VAL A 387 -0.69 5.60 5.33
CA VAL A 387 -0.55 7.03 5.62
C VAL A 387 0.79 7.35 6.29
N ILE A 388 1.19 6.57 7.28
CA ILE A 388 2.51 6.73 7.94
C ILE A 388 3.63 6.48 6.94
N SER A 389 3.48 5.51 6.05
CA SER A 389 4.49 5.19 5.05
C SER A 389 4.66 6.28 3.99
N LEU A 390 3.69 7.17 3.77
CA LEU A 390 3.83 8.30 2.83
C LEU A 390 5.03 9.19 3.16
N ILE A 391 5.32 9.35 4.45
CA ILE A 391 6.44 10.17 4.96
C ILE A 391 7.71 9.37 5.23
N TYR A 392 7.69 8.05 4.98
CA TYR A 392 8.79 7.15 5.30
C TYR A 392 9.50 6.59 4.06
N THR A 393 8.73 6.17 3.05
CA THR A 393 9.28 5.59 1.82
C THR A 393 8.42 5.95 0.62
N ASN A 394 8.95 5.80 -0.58
CA ASN A 394 8.19 5.93 -1.80
C ASN A 394 7.52 4.61 -2.17
N MET A 395 6.23 4.53 -1.84
CA MET A 395 5.42 3.38 -2.16
C MET A 395 4.90 3.44 -3.60
N GLY A 396 4.94 4.59 -4.29
CA GLY A 396 4.40 4.76 -5.64
C GLY A 396 5.02 3.80 -6.67
N HIS A 397 6.31 3.51 -6.51
CA HIS A 397 7.02 2.57 -7.36
C HIS A 397 6.69 1.09 -7.04
N GLN A 398 6.36 0.81 -5.77
CA GLN A 398 6.18 -0.54 -5.25
C GLN A 398 4.89 -1.21 -5.76
N ASN A 399 5.05 -2.06 -6.78
CA ASN A 399 3.94 -2.73 -7.47
C ASN A 399 3.07 -3.56 -6.51
N VAL A 400 3.69 -4.41 -5.67
CA VAL A 400 2.97 -5.32 -4.77
C VAL A 400 2.05 -4.55 -3.82
N ILE A 401 2.59 -3.54 -3.13
CA ILE A 401 1.82 -2.74 -2.16
C ILE A 401 0.67 -2.03 -2.85
N ASN A 402 0.95 -1.30 -3.93
CA ASN A 402 -0.06 -0.45 -4.56
C ASN A 402 -1.17 -1.27 -5.22
N PHE A 403 -0.84 -2.32 -5.97
CA PHE A 403 -1.89 -3.13 -6.60
C PHE A 403 -2.80 -3.80 -5.57
N LEU A 404 -2.25 -4.32 -4.47
CA LEU A 404 -3.06 -4.87 -3.38
C LEU A 404 -3.89 -3.77 -2.70
N PHE A 405 -3.26 -2.64 -2.36
CA PHE A 405 -3.91 -1.54 -1.65
C PHE A 405 -5.10 -0.98 -2.45
N TRP A 406 -4.87 -0.62 -3.71
CA TRP A 406 -5.88 -0.01 -4.56
C TRP A 406 -7.00 -1.01 -4.91
N TYR A 407 -6.65 -2.27 -5.22
CA TYR A 407 -7.66 -3.30 -5.53
C TYR A 407 -8.61 -3.56 -4.35
N PHE A 408 -8.07 -3.87 -3.17
CA PHE A 408 -8.91 -4.20 -2.01
C PHE A 408 -9.63 -2.96 -1.45
N SER A 409 -9.06 -1.77 -1.58
CA SER A 409 -9.79 -0.53 -1.26
C SER A 409 -11.00 -0.37 -2.18
N GLY A 410 -10.83 -0.50 -3.49
CA GLY A 410 -11.93 -0.46 -4.46
C GLY A 410 -13.02 -1.49 -4.18
N LEU A 411 -12.62 -2.70 -3.80
CA LEU A 411 -13.52 -3.79 -3.41
C LEU A 411 -14.38 -3.44 -2.19
N LEU A 412 -13.78 -2.86 -1.15
CA LEU A 412 -14.53 -2.45 0.04
C LEU A 412 -15.49 -1.31 -0.28
N LEU A 413 -15.07 -0.34 -1.10
CA LEU A 413 -15.93 0.78 -1.47
C LEU A 413 -17.15 0.38 -2.30
N SER A 414 -17.01 -0.61 -3.20
CA SER A 414 -18.15 -1.07 -3.99
C SER A 414 -19.22 -1.74 -3.11
N VAL A 415 -18.81 -2.51 -2.11
CA VAL A 415 -19.70 -3.09 -1.10
C VAL A 415 -20.35 -2.03 -0.22
N MET A 416 -19.62 -0.96 0.11
CA MET A 416 -20.19 0.16 0.86
C MET A 416 -21.29 0.87 0.06
N SER A 417 -21.03 1.18 -1.21
CA SER A 417 -22.00 1.83 -2.10
C SER A 417 -23.31 1.03 -2.18
N GLU A 418 -23.20 -0.29 -2.37
CA GLU A 418 -24.37 -1.19 -2.39
C GLU A 418 -25.12 -1.21 -1.05
N THR A 419 -24.39 -1.17 0.07
CA THR A 419 -24.99 -1.12 1.41
C THR A 419 -25.75 0.20 1.65
N GLU A 420 -25.25 1.33 1.14
CA GLU A 420 -25.93 2.63 1.24
C GLU A 420 -27.18 2.71 0.36
N GLU A 421 -27.12 2.19 -0.87
CA GLU A 421 -28.28 2.15 -1.77
C GLU A 421 -29.43 1.35 -1.14
N LEU A 422 -29.15 0.16 -0.60
CA LEU A 422 -30.14 -0.66 0.10
C LEU A 422 -30.74 0.05 1.33
N ARG A 423 -29.94 0.84 2.06
CA ARG A 423 -30.44 1.62 3.21
C ARG A 423 -31.37 2.74 2.77
N LYS A 424 -31.05 3.44 1.67
CA LYS A 424 -31.91 4.49 1.11
C LYS A 424 -33.23 3.89 0.64
N ASP A 425 -33.20 2.81 -0.13
CA ASP A 425 -34.41 2.15 -0.64
C ASP A 425 -35.36 1.69 0.49
N ASN A 426 -34.80 1.13 1.56
CA ASN A 426 -35.59 0.71 2.73
C ASN A 426 -36.17 1.91 3.51
N ALA A 427 -35.48 3.05 3.54
CA ALA A 427 -35.98 4.27 4.18
C ALA A 427 -37.15 4.91 3.40
N PHE A 428 -37.15 4.79 2.07
CA PHE A 428 -38.21 5.33 1.20
C PHE A 428 -39.42 4.40 1.06
N HIS A 429 -39.28 3.09 1.30
CA HIS A 429 -40.38 2.11 1.20
C HIS A 429 -40.49 1.19 2.43
N PRO A 430 -40.91 1.72 3.60
CA PRO A 430 -40.94 0.97 4.87
C PRO A 430 -41.93 -0.21 4.91
N HIS A 431 -42.85 -0.30 3.93
CA HIS A 431 -43.89 -1.34 3.87
C HIS A 431 -43.62 -2.42 2.80
N ARG A 432 -42.49 -2.37 2.08
CA ARG A 432 -42.09 -3.56 1.29
C ARG A 432 -41.61 -4.62 2.27
N PRO A 433 -42.17 -5.84 2.27
CA PRO A 433 -41.63 -6.91 3.08
C PRO A 433 -40.15 -7.06 2.73
N VAL A 434 -39.30 -7.11 3.75
CA VAL A 434 -37.89 -7.44 3.60
C VAL A 434 -37.85 -8.77 2.87
N SER A 435 -37.64 -8.76 1.55
CA SER A 435 -37.27 -9.98 0.85
C SER A 435 -36.04 -10.47 1.59
N GLU A 436 -36.14 -11.66 2.18
CA GLU A 436 -35.06 -12.31 2.92
C GLU A 436 -33.72 -12.04 2.22
N PRO A 437 -32.62 -11.80 2.97
CA PRO A 437 -31.32 -11.59 2.35
C PRO A 437 -31.10 -12.72 1.36
N LEU A 438 -31.03 -12.35 0.07
CA LEU A 438 -30.95 -13.24 -1.07
C LEU A 438 -30.00 -14.38 -0.73
N ASN A 439 -30.58 -15.52 -0.34
CA ASN A 439 -29.85 -16.73 -0.08
C ASN A 439 -29.19 -17.05 -1.42
N HIS A 440 -27.85 -17.01 -1.49
CA HIS A 440 -27.03 -17.11 -2.72
C HIS A 440 -27.16 -18.47 -3.46
N ARG A 441 -28.33 -19.09 -3.49
CA ARG A 441 -28.61 -20.39 -4.10
C ARG A 441 -29.57 -20.36 -5.29
N THR A 442 -30.13 -19.23 -5.68
CA THR A 442 -31.17 -19.24 -6.73
C THR A 442 -30.95 -18.21 -7.83
N VAL A 443 -29.78 -18.26 -8.50
CA VAL A 443 -29.63 -17.77 -9.88
C VAL A 443 -28.75 -18.74 -10.66
N TYR A 444 -29.28 -19.94 -10.86
CA TYR A 444 -28.88 -20.83 -11.95
C TYR A 444 -30.17 -21.36 -12.57
N ARG A 445 -30.77 -20.57 -13.46
CA ARG A 445 -31.59 -21.06 -14.56
C ARG A 445 -31.81 -19.94 -15.57
N ILE A 446 -31.45 -20.26 -16.81
CA ILE A 446 -31.53 -19.54 -18.09
C ILE A 446 -30.35 -18.64 -18.36
#